data_AF-A0A7S2LZX8-F1
#
_entry.id   AF-A0A7S2LZX8-F1
#
_cell.length_a   1.000
_cell.length_b   1.000
_cell.length_c   1.000
_cell.angle_alpha   90.00
_cell.angle_beta   90.00
_cell.angle_gamma   90.00
#
_symmetry.space_group_name_H-M   'P 1'
#
loop_
_entity.id
_entity.type
_entity.pdbx_description
1 polymer ?
#
loop_
_entity_poly.entity_id
_entity_poly.type
_entity_poly.pdbx_seq_one_letter_code
_entity_poly.pdbx_strand_id
1 'polypeptide(L)'
;NERSDGRRYTTAKVDLDNTSDILQIPISACITSDSLDGLAERLAYERKLESKSEFAPYMDVLPTLEGGDNPYLATLPRFWESKRLERVADSGQLERRMMNDER
;
A
#
# COMPACT_ATOMS: atom_id res chain seq x y z
N ASN A 1 -10.24 9.83 8.77
CA ASN A 1 -11.14 8.74 9.20
C ASN A 1 -10.45 7.42 8.94
N GLU A 2 -10.28 6.61 9.98
CA GLU A 2 -9.67 5.28 9.92
C GLU A 2 -10.69 4.26 10.44
N ARG A 3 -10.84 3.14 9.75
CA ARG A 3 -11.69 2.02 10.16
C ARG A 3 -10.95 1.18 11.19
N SER A 4 -11.68 0.33 11.91
CA SER A 4 -11.12 -0.62 12.89
C SER A 4 -10.12 -1.62 12.29
N ASP A 5 -10.10 -1.79 10.97
CA ASP A 5 -9.16 -2.65 10.22
C ASP A 5 -7.94 -1.87 9.67
N GLY A 6 -7.73 -0.62 10.11
CA GLY A 6 -6.64 0.25 9.69
C GLY A 6 -6.83 0.90 8.31
N ARG A 7 -7.96 0.64 7.62
CA ARG A 7 -8.24 1.25 6.32
C ARG A 7 -8.71 2.68 6.46
N ARG A 8 -8.19 3.57 5.62
CA ARG A 8 -8.60 4.98 5.58
C ARG A 8 -9.61 5.24 4.46
N TYR A 9 -10.50 6.18 4.72
CA TYR A 9 -11.57 6.54 3.79
C TYR A 9 -11.95 8.01 3.93
N THR A 10 -12.55 8.54 2.86
CA THR A 10 -13.15 9.87 2.83
C THR A 10 -14.66 9.71 2.67
N THR A 11 -15.42 10.56 3.37
CA THR A 11 -16.88 10.61 3.29
C THR A 11 -17.31 11.93 2.69
N ALA A 12 -18.29 11.89 1.77
CA ALA A 12 -18.91 13.10 1.28
C ALA A 12 -19.68 13.79 2.41
N LYS A 13 -19.52 15.12 2.53
CA LYS A 13 -20.29 15.95 3.48
C LYS A 13 -21.54 16.55 2.84
N VAL A 14 -21.66 16.44 1.52
CA VAL A 14 -22.73 16.96 0.69
C VAL A 14 -23.11 15.89 -0.32
N ASP A 15 -24.32 15.98 -0.88
CA ASP A 15 -24.73 15.11 -1.96
C ASP A 15 -23.87 15.40 -3.19
N LEU A 16 -23.31 14.32 -3.75
CA LEU A 16 -22.50 14.36 -4.97
C LEU A 16 -23.33 13.82 -6.12
N ASP A 17 -23.19 14.44 -7.29
CA ASP A 17 -23.72 13.90 -8.54
C ASP A 17 -22.63 13.16 -9.33
N ASN A 18 -23.02 12.55 -10.46
CA ASN A 18 -22.12 11.75 -11.30
C ASN A 18 -21.07 12.58 -12.07
N THR A 19 -21.13 13.90 -11.98
CA THR A 19 -20.23 14.84 -12.67
C THR A 19 -19.34 15.62 -11.71
N SER A 20 -19.50 15.39 -10.41
CA SER A 20 -18.80 16.13 -9.38
C SER A 20 -17.32 15.73 -9.32
N ASP A 21 -16.44 16.72 -9.46
CA ASP A 21 -15.01 16.55 -9.21
C ASP A 21 -14.77 16.37 -7.71
N ILE A 22 -14.36 15.16 -7.30
CA ILE A 22 -14.20 14.81 -5.88
C ILE A 22 -12.90 15.38 -5.30
N LEU A 23 -11.80 15.34 -6.06
CA LEU A 23 -10.49 15.79 -5.63
C LEU A 23 -9.60 16.12 -6.84
N GLN A 24 -8.86 17.23 -6.75
CA GLN A 24 -7.82 17.58 -7.72
C GLN A 24 -6.47 17.61 -6.98
N ILE A 25 -5.46 16.91 -7.51
CA ILE A 25 -4.14 16.80 -6.89
C ILE A 25 -3.11 17.40 -7.86
N PRO A 26 -2.31 18.40 -7.44
CA PRO A 26 -1.25 18.93 -8.28
C PRO A 26 -0.13 17.89 -8.45
N ILE A 27 0.46 17.82 -9.65
CA ILE A 27 1.55 16.87 -9.96
C ILE A 27 2.74 17.04 -9.00
N SER A 28 2.98 18.26 -8.52
CA SER A 28 4.04 18.53 -7.53
C SER A 28 3.82 17.83 -6.18
N ALA A 29 2.58 17.47 -5.84
CA ALA A 29 2.24 16.71 -4.64
C ALA A 29 2.27 15.18 -4.88
N CYS A 30 2.68 14.72 -6.06
CA CYS A 30 2.80 13.31 -6.39
C CYS A 30 4.25 12.84 -6.26
N ILE A 31 4.45 11.69 -5.61
CA ILE A 31 5.72 10.97 -5.66
C ILE A 31 5.74 10.16 -6.97
N THR A 32 6.63 10.52 -7.89
CA THR A 32 6.71 9.93 -9.23
C THR A 32 8.12 9.43 -9.52
N SER A 33 8.21 8.45 -10.42
CA SER A 33 9.46 7.94 -10.99
C SER A 33 9.18 7.27 -12.32
N ASP A 34 10.19 7.17 -13.18
CA ASP A 34 10.08 6.58 -14.52
C ASP A 34 10.10 5.04 -14.49
N SER A 35 10.43 4.44 -13.35
CA SER A 35 10.48 3.00 -13.15
C SER A 35 9.93 2.59 -11.78
N LEU A 36 9.52 1.33 -11.65
CA LEU A 36 9.06 0.78 -10.38
C LEU A 36 10.16 0.78 -9.31
N ASP A 37 11.39 0.42 -9.70
CA ASP A 37 12.53 0.42 -8.78
C ASP A 37 12.86 1.83 -8.30
N GLY A 38 12.87 2.80 -9.22
CA GLY A 38 13.10 4.20 -8.87
C GLY A 38 11.98 4.77 -7.99
N LEU A 39 10.74 4.31 -8.16
CA LEU A 39 9.64 4.70 -7.29
C LEU A 39 9.81 4.10 -5.89
N ALA A 40 10.21 2.83 -5.79
CA ALA A 40 10.46 2.16 -4.52
C ALA A 40 11.60 2.83 -3.74
N GLU A 41 12.71 3.16 -4.42
CA GLU A 41 13.83 3.89 -3.82
C GLU A 41 13.42 5.28 -3.32
N ARG A 42 12.62 6.01 -4.11
CA ARG A 42 12.13 7.33 -3.73
C ARG A 42 11.21 7.27 -2.52
N LEU A 43 10.27 6.32 -2.49
CA LEU A 43 9.41 6.10 -1.32
C LEU A 43 10.23 5.74 -0.07
N ALA A 44 11.24 4.89 -0.21
CA ALA A 44 12.14 4.53 0.89
C ALA A 44 12.97 5.72 1.37
N TYR A 45 13.44 6.58 0.46
CA TYR A 45 14.17 7.80 0.77
C TYR A 45 13.31 8.79 1.55
N GLU A 46 12.11 9.12 1.05
CA GLU A 46 11.19 10.04 1.70
C GLU A 46 10.78 9.55 3.10
N ARG A 47 10.57 8.23 3.26
CA ARG A 47 10.29 7.64 4.57
C ARG A 47 11.45 7.79 5.57
N LYS A 48 12.71 7.69 5.10
CA LYS A 48 13.91 7.87 5.94
C LYS A 48 14.13 9.32 6.37
N LEU A 49 13.60 10.28 5.62
CA LEU A 49 13.68 11.69 5.99
C LEU A 49 12.77 12.06 7.18
N GLU A 50 11.79 11.21 7.50
CA GLU A 50 10.83 11.41 8.59
C GLU A 50 10.21 12.83 8.51
N SER A 51 10.26 13.60 9.61
CA SER A 51 9.71 14.97 9.70
C SER A 51 10.34 15.99 8.74
N LYS A 52 11.43 15.65 8.06
CA LYS A 52 12.07 16.51 7.05
C LYS A 52 11.50 16.33 5.65
N SER A 53 10.72 15.27 5.40
CA SER A 53 10.05 15.06 4.12
C SER A 53 8.83 15.96 4.00
N GLU A 54 8.65 16.61 2.85
CA GLU A 54 7.39 17.28 2.51
C GLU A 54 6.21 16.29 2.46
N PHE A 55 6.49 15.00 2.25
CA PHE A 55 5.54 13.91 2.22
C PHE A 55 5.35 13.22 3.57
N ALA A 56 5.98 13.70 4.65
CA ALA A 56 5.85 13.08 5.98
C ALA A 56 4.37 12.84 6.38
N PRO A 57 3.44 13.80 6.20
CA PRO A 57 2.03 13.57 6.54
C PRO A 57 1.37 12.46 5.71
N TYR A 58 1.86 12.20 4.50
CA TYR A 58 1.39 11.09 3.67
C TYR A 58 2.02 9.76 4.12
N MET A 59 3.31 9.75 4.46
CA MET A 59 4.00 8.53 4.91
C MET A 59 3.44 8.01 6.23
N ASP A 60 3.08 8.90 7.16
CA ASP A 60 2.52 8.56 8.47
C ASP A 60 1.16 7.87 8.41
N VAL A 61 0.48 7.97 7.27
CA VAL A 61 -0.86 7.39 7.08
C VAL A 61 -0.85 6.11 6.26
N LEU A 62 0.31 5.70 5.74
CA LEU A 62 0.45 4.45 5.00
C LEU A 62 0.30 3.26 5.95
N PRO A 63 -0.38 2.18 5.50
CA PRO A 63 -0.53 1.00 6.33
C PRO A 63 0.82 0.33 6.55
N THR A 64 1.03 -0.16 7.77
CA THR A 64 2.20 -0.93 8.18
C THR A 64 1.83 -2.41 8.35
N LEU A 65 2.85 -3.27 8.33
CA LEU A 65 2.68 -4.69 8.70
C LEU A 65 2.42 -4.86 10.20
N GLU A 66 2.91 -3.92 10.99
CA GLU A 66 2.78 -3.88 12.44
C GLU A 66 1.68 -2.87 12.78
N GLY A 67 0.49 -3.36 13.16
CA GLY A 67 -0.66 -2.49 13.44
C GLY A 67 -1.87 -3.27 13.96
N GLY A 68 -2.06 -3.25 15.28
CA GLY A 68 -3.22 -3.85 15.96
C GLY A 68 -3.31 -5.39 15.86
N ASP A 69 -4.45 -5.94 16.29
CA ASP A 69 -4.68 -7.39 16.37
C ASP A 69 -4.86 -8.06 14.98
N ASN A 70 -5.03 -7.29 13.89
CA ASN A 70 -5.18 -7.81 12.54
C ASN A 70 -4.84 -6.74 11.46
N PRO A 71 -3.55 -6.51 11.16
CA PRO A 71 -3.15 -5.54 10.14
C PRO A 71 -3.64 -5.99 8.77
N TYR A 72 -4.37 -5.11 8.06
CA TYR A 72 -4.92 -5.41 6.72
C TYR A 72 -3.87 -5.98 5.76
N LEU A 73 -2.63 -5.48 5.81
CA LEU A 73 -1.56 -6.00 4.96
C LEU A 73 -1.28 -7.49 5.21
N ALA A 74 -1.33 -7.96 6.47
CA ALA A 74 -1.16 -9.37 6.81
C ALA A 74 -2.31 -10.27 6.33
N THR A 75 -3.41 -9.69 5.85
CA THR A 75 -4.46 -10.45 5.15
C THR A 75 -4.10 -10.77 3.70
N LEU A 76 -3.18 -10.02 3.09
CA LEU A 76 -2.78 -10.21 1.70
C LEU A 76 -1.74 -11.34 1.58
N PRO A 77 -1.87 -12.26 0.60
CA PRO A 77 -0.96 -13.40 0.46
C PRO A 77 0.52 -13.05 0.40
N ARG A 78 0.86 -11.90 -0.20
CA ARG A 78 2.25 -11.42 -0.31
C ARG A 78 2.93 -11.18 1.04
N PHE A 79 2.16 -10.96 2.10
CA PHE A 79 2.67 -10.67 3.44
C PHE A 79 2.36 -11.79 4.44
N TRP A 80 1.92 -12.96 3.98
CA TRP A 80 1.71 -14.11 4.85
C TRP A 80 3.03 -14.71 5.32
N GLU A 81 3.07 -15.13 6.58
CA GLU A 81 4.16 -15.96 7.08
C GLU A 81 4.21 -17.30 6.34
N SER A 82 5.40 -17.89 6.23
CA SER A 82 5.64 -19.17 5.52
C SER A 82 4.68 -20.27 5.99
N LYS A 83 4.41 -20.37 7.30
CA LYS A 83 3.47 -21.35 7.87
C LYS A 83 2.05 -21.25 7.33
N ARG A 84 1.61 -20.06 6.90
CA ARG A 84 0.29 -19.83 6.31
C ARG A 84 0.31 -20.08 4.81
N LEU A 85 1.39 -19.73 4.12
CA LEU A 85 1.59 -20.04 2.70
C LEU A 85 1.60 -21.55 2.44
N GLU A 86 2.30 -22.32 3.28
CA GLU A 86 2.36 -23.79 3.20
C GLU A 86 0.97 -24.47 3.32
N ARG A 87 0.03 -23.81 4.00
CA ARG A 87 -1.35 -24.32 4.15
C ARG A 87 -2.25 -24.01 2.96
N VAL A 88 -1.84 -23.08 2.10
CA VAL A 88 -2.58 -22.73 0.89
C VAL A 88 -2.15 -23.70 -0.20
N ALA A 89 -2.86 -24.82 -0.29
CA ALA A 89 -2.68 -25.79 -1.36
C ALA A 89 -3.16 -25.18 -2.69
N ASP A 90 -2.26 -24.46 -3.37
CA ASP A 90 -2.51 -23.87 -4.70
C ASP A 90 -2.39 -24.90 -5.85
N SER A 91 -2.53 -26.20 -5.53
CA SER A 91 -2.35 -27.31 -6.47
C SER A 91 -1.07 -27.23 -7.32
N GLY A 92 0.00 -26.61 -6.80
CA GLY A 92 1.28 -26.41 -7.49
C GLY A 92 1.38 -25.18 -8.43
N GLN A 93 0.40 -24.27 -8.44
CA GLN A 93 0.43 -23.06 -9.29
C GLN A 93 1.44 -22.02 -8.78
N LEU A 94 1.55 -21.83 -7.46
CA LEU A 94 2.55 -20.95 -6.84
C LEU A 94 3.98 -21.39 -7.15
N GLU A 95 4.28 -22.70 -7.01
CA GLU A 95 5.59 -23.28 -7.34
C GLU A 95 5.95 -23.07 -8.82
N ARG A 96 4.99 -23.25 -9.74
CA ARG A 96 5.21 -22.99 -11.18
C ARG A 96 5.53 -21.53 -11.48
N ARG A 97 4.97 -20.59 -10.72
CA ARG A 97 5.24 -19.15 -10.89
C ARG A 97 6.62 -18.77 -10.38
N MET A 98 7.01 -19.27 -9.20
CA MET A 98 8.33 -19.03 -8.63
C MET A 98 9.45 -19.60 -9.52
N MET A 99 9.26 -20.79 -10.09
CA MET A 99 10.22 -21.39 -11.04
C MET A 99 10.41 -20.59 -12.34
N ASN A 100 9.43 -19.77 -12.73
CA ASN A 100 9.52 -18.93 -13.93
C ASN A 100 10.15 -17.56 -13.64
N ASP A 101 10.14 -17.08 -12.40
CA ASP A 101 10.81 -15.83 -12.01
C ASP A 101 12.31 -16.03 -11.76
N GLU A 102 12.76 -17.25 -11.43
CA GLU A 102 14.19 -17.60 -11.25
C GLU A 102 14.93 -17.95 -12.56
N ARG A 103 14.29 -17.78 -13.72
CA ARG A 103 14.79 -18.23 -15.02
C ARG A 103 15.01 -17.09 -16.01
#